data_AF-A0A222E5S0-F1
#
_entry.id   AF-A0A222E5S0-F1
#
_cell.length_a   1.000
_cell.length_b   1.000
_cell.length_c   1.000
_cell.angle_alpha   90.00
_cell.angle_beta   90.00
_cell.angle_gamma   90.00
#
_symmetry.space_group_name_H-M   'P 1'
#
loop_
_entity.id
_entity.type
_entity.pdbx_description
1 polymer ?
#
loop_
_entity_poly.entity_id
_entity_poly.type
_entity_poly.pdbx_seq_one_letter_code
_entity_poly.pdbx_strand_id
1 'polypeptide(L)' 'MSDAAGRNDHPLKGVDRETIRDDLNNYAHGATTEMCAETAGIDYDTAYQIIAYGIANQSLGFSVQ' A
#
# COMPACT_ATOMS: atom_id res chain seq x y z
N MET A 1 -3.81 32.63 2.28
CA MET A 1 -3.03 31.40 2.43
C MET A 1 -3.98 30.25 2.16
N SER A 2 -3.93 29.68 0.97
CA SER A 2 -4.74 28.51 0.61
C SER A 2 -3.77 27.39 0.31
N ASP A 3 -3.39 26.66 1.36
CA ASP A 3 -2.60 25.43 1.24
C ASP A 3 -3.49 24.34 0.63
N ALA A 4 -3.65 24.42 -0.68
CA ALA A 4 -4.15 23.33 -1.50
C ALA A 4 -3.03 22.32 -1.84
N ALA A 5 -1.94 22.30 -1.06
CA ALA A 5 -0.81 21.40 -1.25
C ALA A 5 -1.10 19.94 -0.90
N GLY A 6 -2.18 19.65 -0.16
CA GLY A 6 -2.38 18.34 0.47
C GLY A 6 -3.15 17.26 -0.31
N ARG A 7 -3.33 17.36 -1.64
CA ARG A 7 -4.24 16.46 -2.38
C ARG A 7 -3.61 15.55 -3.45
N ASN A 8 -2.30 15.65 -3.70
CA ASN A 8 -1.65 14.91 -4.80
C ASN A 8 -0.44 14.05 -4.39
N ASP A 9 -0.16 13.91 -3.09
CA ASP A 9 0.80 12.91 -2.65
C ASP A 9 0.06 11.57 -2.61
N HIS A 10 0.18 10.81 -3.70
CA HIS A 10 -0.23 9.41 -3.71
C HIS A 10 0.39 8.76 -2.46
N PRO A 11 -0.37 8.03 -1.62
CA PRO A 11 0.16 7.48 -0.36
C PRO A 11 1.40 6.60 -0.58
N LEU A 12 1.49 6.00 -1.76
CA LEU A 12 2.61 5.15 -2.19
C LEU A 12 3.71 5.89 -3.00
N LYS A 13 3.72 7.23 -2.99
CA LYS A 13 4.69 8.03 -3.75
C LYS A 13 6.10 7.78 -3.19
N GLY A 14 6.98 7.24 -4.03
CA GLY A 14 8.35 6.90 -3.65
C GLY A 14 8.54 5.44 -3.23
N VAL A 15 7.47 4.66 -3.12
CA VAL A 15 7.53 3.20 -3.00
C VAL A 15 7.54 2.60 -4.40
N ASP A 16 8.51 1.73 -4.69
CA ASP A 16 8.56 1.06 -5.99
C ASP A 16 7.47 -0.02 -6.10
N ARG A 17 7.18 -0.43 -7.34
CA ARG A 17 6.07 -1.33 -7.64
C ARG A 17 6.34 -2.77 -7.17
N GLU A 18 7.60 -3.18 -7.03
CA GLU A 18 7.97 -4.52 -6.57
C GLU A 18 7.69 -4.63 -5.08
N THR A 19 8.14 -3.66 -4.29
CA THR A 19 7.80 -3.55 -2.86
C THR A 19 6.30 -3.55 -2.61
N ILE A 20 5.52 -2.77 -3.38
CA ILE A 20 4.05 -2.77 -3.26
C ILE A 20 3.47 -4.16 -3.55
N ARG A 21 3.97 -4.85 -4.57
CA ARG A 21 3.48 -6.18 -4.96
C ARG A 21 3.83 -7.23 -3.92
N ASP A 22 5.04 -7.20 -3.39
CA ASP A 22 5.52 -8.17 -2.42
C ASP A 22 4.79 -8.01 -1.08
N ASP A 23 4.61 -6.77 -0.62
CA ASP A 23 3.84 -6.45 0.59
C ASP A 23 2.39 -6.95 0.50
N LEU A 24 1.70 -6.66 -0.62
CA LEU A 24 0.35 -7.17 -0.88
C LEU A 24 0.29 -8.69 -1.01
N ASN A 25 1.30 -9.32 -1.63
CA ASN A 25 1.35 -10.76 -1.78
C ASN A 25 1.54 -11.46 -0.43
N ASN A 26 2.42 -10.94 0.44
CA ASN A 26 2.61 -11.46 1.79
C ASN A 26 1.31 -11.35 2.59
N TYR A 27 0.65 -10.19 2.56
CA TYR A 27 -0.62 -9.99 3.25
C TYR A 27 -1.71 -10.94 2.74
N ALA A 28 -1.82 -11.16 1.43
CA ALA A 28 -2.76 -12.10 0.83
C ALA A 28 -2.54 -13.56 1.27
N HIS A 29 -1.33 -13.92 1.69
CA HIS A 29 -0.99 -15.24 2.23
C HIS A 29 -1.13 -15.31 3.77
N GLY A 30 -1.71 -14.28 4.39
CA GLY A 30 -2.03 -14.27 5.82
C GLY A 30 -0.93 -13.71 6.71
N ALA A 31 0.08 -13.03 6.14
CA ALA A 31 1.06 -12.33 6.95
C ALA A 31 0.43 -11.11 7.66
N THR A 32 0.93 -10.77 8.85
CA THR A 32 0.58 -9.52 9.53
C THR A 32 1.28 -8.35 8.85
N THR A 33 0.78 -7.13 9.06
CA THR A 33 1.39 -5.92 8.52
C THR A 33 2.86 -5.76 8.95
N GLU A 34 3.21 -6.13 10.18
CA GLU A 34 4.58 -6.13 10.68
C GLU A 34 5.49 -7.07 9.87
N MET A 35 5.05 -8.31 9.62
CA MET A 35 5.83 -9.26 8.82
C MET A 35 5.95 -8.83 7.36
N CYS A 36 4.92 -8.18 6.81
CA CYS A 36 4.97 -7.64 5.45
C CYS A 36 6.01 -6.51 5.36
N ALA A 37 6.01 -5.58 6.32
CA ALA A 37 6.99 -4.50 6.42
C ALA A 37 8.43 -5.03 6.53
N GLU A 38 8.66 -6.00 7.42
CA GLU A 38 9.98 -6.64 7.60
C GLU A 38 10.46 -7.32 6.31
N THR A 39 9.58 -8.06 5.63
CA THR A 39 9.92 -8.80 4.41
C THR A 39 10.19 -7.86 3.23
N ALA A 40 9.39 -6.80 3.11
CA ALA A 40 9.49 -5.82 2.04
C ALA A 40 10.56 -4.74 2.28
N GLY A 41 11.17 -4.71 3.47
CA GLY A 41 12.23 -3.75 3.81
C GLY A 41 11.73 -2.31 3.97
N ILE A 42 10.48 -2.14 4.41
CA ILE A 42 9.80 -0.85 4.59
C ILE A 42 9.36 -0.67 6.04
N ASP A 43 8.98 0.55 6.40
CA ASP A 43 8.38 0.82 7.71
C ASP A 43 6.91 0.33 7.77
N TYR A 44 6.44 0.13 9.01
CA TYR A 44 5.09 -0.35 9.27
C TYR A 44 3.98 0.54 8.68
N ASP A 45 4.14 1.87 8.75
CA ASP A 45 3.12 2.80 8.28
C ASP A 45 3.00 2.73 6.75
N THR A 46 4.13 2.58 6.06
CA THR A 46 4.16 2.36 4.61
C THR A 46 3.48 1.05 4.22
N ALA A 47 3.79 -0.07 4.90
CA ALA A 47 3.12 -1.35 4.67
C ALA A 47 1.60 -1.27 4.93
N TYR A 48 1.21 -0.62 6.03
CA TYR A 48 -0.20 -0.39 6.35
C TYR A 48 -0.92 0.40 5.25
N GLN A 49 -0.30 1.46 4.74
CA GLN A 49 -0.86 2.28 3.66
C GLN A 49 -0.99 1.49 2.35
N ILE A 50 -0.01 0.65 2.01
CA ILE A 50 -0.07 -0.25 0.83
C ILE A 50 -1.26 -1.20 0.95
N ILE A 51 -1.37 -1.92 2.07
CA ILE A 51 -2.44 -2.89 2.32
C ILE A 51 -3.81 -2.19 2.30
N ALA A 52 -3.97 -1.09 3.02
CA ALA A 52 -5.21 -0.33 3.07
C ALA A 52 -5.62 0.18 1.68
N TYR A 53 -4.67 0.68 0.89
CA TYR A 53 -4.92 1.11 -0.48
C TYR A 53 -5.29 -0.07 -1.38
N GLY A 54 -4.63 -1.22 -1.25
CA GLY A 54 -4.96 -2.45 -1.98
C GLY A 54 -6.38 -2.92 -1.69
N ILE A 55 -6.78 -2.99 -0.42
CA ILE A 55 -8.13 -3.37 0.01
C ILE A 55 -9.17 -2.37 -0.52
N ALA A 56 -8.91 -1.07 -0.41
CA ALA A 56 -9.82 -0.04 -0.92
C ALA A 56 -10.05 -0.17 -2.43
N ASN A 57 -9.00 -0.43 -3.22
CA ASN A 57 -9.13 -0.59 -4.67
C ASN A 57 -9.79 -1.91 -5.09
N GLN A 58 -9.60 -2.99 -4.33
CA GLN A 58 -10.35 -4.24 -4.54
C GLN A 58 -11.84 -4.06 -4.22
N SER A 59 -12.16 -3.32 -3.16
CA SER A 59 -13.54 -3.04 -2.73
C SER A 59 -14.31 -2.11 -3.69
N LEU A 60 -13.59 -1.32 -4.50
CA LEU A 60 -14.16 -0.42 -5.51
C LEU A 60 -14.51 -1.12 -6.84
N GLY A 61 -14.29 -2.43 -6.96
CA GLY A 61 -14.87 -3.20 -8.07
C GLY A 61 -14.26 -2.89 -9.44
N PHE A 62 -12.94 -2.68 -9.54
CA PHE A 62 -12.28 -2.90 -10.82
C PHE A 62 -12.28 -4.40 -11.11
N SER A 63 -13.31 -4.80 -11.86
CA SER A 63 -13.38 -6.08 -12.56
C SER A 63 -12.14 -6.18 -13.45
N VAL A 64 -11.14 -6.95 -13.02
CA VAL A 64 -10.11 -7.44 -13.93
C VAL A 64 -10.84 -8.46 -14.81
N GLN A 65 -11.28 -8.01 -15.98
CA GLN A 65 -11.80 -8.87 -17.05
C GLN A 65 -10.68 -9.67 -17.68
#